data_AF-A0A7C5PF26-F1
#
_entry.id   AF-A0A7C5PF26-F1
#
_cell.length_a   1.000
_cell.length_b   1.000
_cell.length_c   1.000
_cell.angle_alpha   90.00
_cell.angle_beta   90.00
_cell.angle_gamma   90.00
#
_symmetry.space_group_name_H-M   'P 1'
#
loop_
_entity.id
_entity.type
_entity.pdbx_description
1 polymer ?
#
loop_
_entity_poly.entity_id
_entity_poly.type
_entity_poly.pdbx_seq_one_letter_code
_entity_poly.pdbx_strand_id
1 'polypeptide(L)'
;MKNKNIIFFVLGVFALGVFVFLFFNKSIPVVVCEAKISKIVPTVSAYGEVKSRFADLSSKSPLMIKSIKVKEGDFVKKGQVLVEFENFETSKNDYETAKELYEKGLLSWAQFEQAKIALDNST
;
A
#
# COMPACT_ATOMS: atom_id res chain seq x y z
N MET A 1 84.91 35.22 -46.38
CA MET A 1 83.54 34.68 -46.57
C MET A 1 83.38 33.23 -46.06
N LYS A 2 83.99 32.81 -44.93
CA LYS A 2 83.92 31.40 -44.44
C LYS A 2 83.26 31.24 -43.06
N ASN A 3 82.99 32.34 -42.37
CA ASN A 3 82.44 32.42 -41.00
C ASN A 3 80.93 32.69 -40.95
N LYS A 4 80.33 33.20 -42.03
CA LYS A 4 78.88 33.49 -42.08
C LYS A 4 78.03 32.21 -42.10
N ASN A 5 78.50 31.13 -42.72
CA ASN A 5 77.78 29.85 -42.80
C ASN A 5 77.81 29.07 -41.48
N ILE A 6 78.90 29.17 -40.71
CA ILE A 6 79.01 28.54 -39.38
C ILE A 6 78.08 29.25 -38.37
N ILE A 7 78.00 30.58 -38.44
CA ILE A 7 77.06 31.36 -37.61
C ILE A 7 75.61 30.99 -37.93
N PHE A 8 75.25 30.84 -39.20
CA PHE A 8 73.91 30.37 -39.59
C PHE A 8 73.63 28.94 -39.12
N PHE A 9 74.62 28.06 -39.11
CA PHE A 9 74.45 26.69 -38.62
C PHE A 9 74.25 26.64 -37.10
N VAL A 10 75.03 27.42 -36.34
CA VAL A 10 74.87 27.53 -34.88
C VAL A 10 73.53 28.20 -34.54
N LEU A 11 73.12 29.23 -35.27
CA LEU A 11 71.82 29.88 -35.08
C LEU A 11 70.65 28.93 -35.42
N GLY A 12 70.81 28.08 -36.45
CA GLY A 12 69.84 27.08 -36.84
C GLY A 12 69.69 25.96 -35.81
N VAL A 13 70.81 25.45 -35.27
CA VAL A 13 70.80 24.45 -34.19
C VAL A 13 70.24 25.05 -32.90
N PHE A 14 70.54 26.31 -32.61
CA PHE A 14 69.98 27.01 -31.46
C PHE A 14 68.47 27.23 -31.63
N ALA A 15 68.02 27.62 -32.82
CA ALA A 15 66.59 27.75 -33.14
C ALA A 15 65.85 26.41 -33.04
N LEU A 16 66.46 25.32 -33.50
CA LEU A 16 65.94 23.95 -33.36
C LEU A 16 65.86 23.52 -31.88
N GLY A 17 66.89 23.82 -31.09
CA GLY A 17 66.91 23.53 -29.65
C GLY A 17 65.79 24.26 -28.91
N VAL A 18 65.59 25.54 -29.21
CA VAL A 18 64.50 26.35 -28.62
C VAL A 18 63.12 25.83 -29.08
N PHE A 19 62.99 25.42 -30.34
CA PHE A 19 61.74 24.90 -30.89
C PHE A 19 61.32 23.58 -30.23
N VAL A 20 62.26 22.66 -30.03
CA VAL A 20 62.01 21.39 -29.33
C VAL A 20 61.69 21.63 -27.85
N PHE A 21 62.40 22.55 -27.20
CA PHE A 21 62.15 22.92 -25.81
C PHE A 21 60.75 23.52 -25.60
N LEU A 22 60.26 24.35 -26.53
CA LEU A 22 58.91 24.93 -26.48
C LEU A 22 57.81 23.88 -26.69
N PHE A 23 58.05 22.84 -27.49
CA PHE A 23 57.03 21.83 -27.81
C PHE A 23 56.86 20.75 -26.72
N PHE A 24 57.89 20.49 -25.90
CA PHE A 24 57.84 19.43 -24.89
C PHE A 24 56.98 19.77 -23.65
N ASN A 25 56.49 21.00 -23.51
CA ASN A 25 55.85 21.47 -22.27
C ASN A 25 54.31 21.48 -22.28
N LYS A 26 53.66 20.67 -23.12
CA LYS A 26 52.19 20.56 -23.11
C LYS A 26 51.72 19.55 -22.06
N SER A 27 51.39 20.03 -20.86
CA SER A 27 50.75 19.26 -19.80
C SER A 27 49.26 19.03 -20.10
N ILE A 28 48.81 17.77 -20.01
CA ILE A 28 47.41 17.38 -20.17
C ILE A 28 46.65 17.81 -18.91
N PRO A 29 45.62 18.67 -19.00
CA PRO A 29 44.87 19.09 -17.82
C PRO A 29 44.03 17.93 -17.29
N VAL A 30 44.31 17.49 -16.07
CA VAL A 30 43.50 16.50 -15.34
C VAL A 30 42.62 17.25 -14.34
N VAL A 31 41.31 17.03 -14.42
CA VAL A 31 40.37 17.62 -13.46
C VAL A 31 40.41 16.81 -12.18
N VAL A 32 40.85 17.44 -11.10
CA VAL A 32 40.91 16.83 -9.77
C VAL A 32 39.87 17.48 -8.87
N CYS A 33 39.08 16.67 -8.17
CA CYS A 33 38.14 17.12 -7.14
C CYS A 33 38.65 16.68 -5.77
N GLU A 34 38.78 17.62 -4.84
CA GLU A 34 39.15 17.35 -3.46
C GLU A 34 37.96 16.71 -2.71
N ALA A 35 38.20 15.57 -2.06
CA ALA A 35 37.16 14.84 -1.33
C ALA A 35 36.87 15.51 0.02
N LYS A 36 35.62 15.91 0.26
CA LYS A 36 35.17 16.47 1.55
C LYS A 36 34.47 15.38 2.38
N ILE A 37 34.95 15.17 3.60
CA ILE A 37 34.31 14.27 4.56
C ILE A 37 33.05 14.97 5.09
N SER A 38 31.88 14.40 4.82
CA SER A 38 30.60 14.89 5.33
C SER A 38 29.79 13.74 5.93
N LYS A 39 28.92 14.06 6.89
CA LYS A 39 28.07 13.08 7.57
C LYS A 39 26.85 12.76 6.70
N ILE A 40 26.94 11.69 5.92
CA ILE A 40 25.85 11.21 5.06
C ILE A 40 24.83 10.50 5.95
N VAL A 41 23.60 11.00 5.99
CA VAL A 41 22.49 10.30 6.64
C VAL A 41 21.80 9.47 5.56
N PRO A 42 21.85 8.12 5.64
CA PRO A 42 21.16 7.28 4.67
C PRO A 42 19.65 7.44 4.83
N THR A 43 19.01 8.07 3.85
CA THR A 43 17.54 8.16 3.79
C THR A 43 17.04 7.00 2.96
N VAL A 44 16.33 6.06 3.60
CA VAL A 44 15.70 4.94 2.89
C VAL A 44 14.26 5.29 2.57
N SER A 45 13.85 5.07 1.32
CA SER A 45 12.46 5.19 0.90
C SER A 45 11.89 3.79 0.74
N ALA A 46 10.85 3.48 1.49
CA ALA A 46 10.14 2.22 1.41
C ALA A 46 8.76 2.45 0.79
N TYR A 47 8.36 1.55 -0.10
CA TYR A 47 7.02 1.51 -0.66
C TYR A 47 6.20 0.48 0.11
N GLY A 48 4.94 0.81 0.36
CA GLY A 48 4.00 -0.08 1.03
C GLY A 48 2.60 0.16 0.49
N GLU A 49 1.78 -0.88 0.53
CA GLU A 49 0.37 -0.81 0.18
C GLU A 49 -0.46 -0.54 1.43
N VAL A 50 -1.37 0.44 1.37
CA VAL A 50 -2.32 0.71 2.44
C VAL A 50 -3.50 -0.24 2.29
N LYS A 51 -3.59 -1.24 3.18
CA LYS A 51 -4.72 -2.17 3.23
C LYS A 51 -5.74 -1.72 4.27
N SER A 52 -7.01 -1.68 3.88
CA SER A 52 -8.14 -1.45 4.78
C SER A 52 -8.81 -2.77 5.17
N ARG A 53 -9.57 -2.74 6.27
CA ARG A 53 -10.39 -3.86 6.72
C ARG A 53 -11.77 -3.74 6.07
N PHE A 54 -12.04 -4.58 5.07
CA PHE A 54 -13.34 -4.70 4.44
C PHE A 54 -14.06 -5.95 4.97
N ALA A 55 -15.38 -5.85 5.12
CA ALA A 55 -16.23 -6.95 5.50
C ALA A 55 -17.47 -6.92 4.60
N ASP A 56 -17.64 -7.97 3.79
CA ASP A 56 -18.84 -8.15 2.99
C ASP A 56 -19.93 -8.73 3.91
N LEU A 57 -21.05 -8.01 4.01
CA LEU A 57 -22.16 -8.42 4.85
C LEU A 57 -23.22 -9.12 4.02
N SER A 58 -23.61 -10.30 4.45
CA SER A 58 -24.72 -11.07 3.88
C SER A 58 -25.71 -11.46 4.97
N SER A 59 -26.95 -11.72 4.57
CA SER A 59 -27.92 -12.34 5.46
C SER A 59 -27.58 -13.82 5.61
N LYS A 60 -27.72 -14.35 6.83
CA LYS A 60 -27.51 -15.77 7.12
C LYS A 60 -28.58 -16.66 6.46
N SER A 61 -29.77 -16.11 6.23
CA SER A 61 -30.93 -16.79 5.64
C SER A 61 -31.67 -15.85 4.68
N PRO A 62 -32.38 -16.37 3.66
CA PRO A 62 -33.19 -15.54 2.77
C PRO A 62 -34.35 -14.89 3.54
N LEU A 63 -34.20 -13.61 3.88
CA LEU A 63 -35.17 -12.81 4.62
C LEU A 63 -35.64 -11.62 3.78
N MET A 64 -36.90 -11.21 3.98
CA MET A 64 -37.41 -9.99 3.37
C MET A 64 -36.96 -8.76 4.16
N ILE A 65 -36.43 -7.76 3.44
CA ILE A 65 -35.96 -6.50 4.02
C ILE A 65 -37.18 -5.66 4.41
N LYS A 66 -37.30 -5.32 5.70
CA LYS A 66 -38.30 -4.39 6.22
C LYS A 66 -37.88 -2.95 5.97
N SER A 67 -36.67 -2.61 6.38
CA SER A 67 -36.14 -1.26 6.28
C SER A 67 -34.60 -1.25 6.27
N ILE A 68 -34.03 -0.26 5.59
CA ILE A 68 -32.60 0.03 5.58
C ILE A 68 -32.40 1.30 6.40
N LYS A 69 -31.60 1.23 7.47
CA LYS A 69 -31.41 2.33 8.43
C LYS A 69 -30.24 3.25 8.11
N VAL A 70 -29.43 2.89 7.12
CA VAL A 70 -28.19 3.60 6.77
C VAL A 70 -28.18 3.96 5.30
N LYS A 71 -27.51 5.05 4.95
CA LYS A 71 -27.31 5.45 3.55
C LYS A 71 -25.91 5.07 3.08
N GLU A 72 -25.74 4.98 1.77
CA GLU A 72 -24.43 4.79 1.18
C GLU A 72 -23.49 5.94 1.56
N GLY A 73 -22.29 5.59 2.03
CA GLY A 73 -21.29 6.57 2.50
C GLY A 73 -21.42 6.98 3.97
N ASP A 74 -22.44 6.50 4.71
CA ASP A 74 -22.56 6.78 6.14
C ASP A 74 -21.47 6.08 6.97
N PHE A 75 -20.99 6.77 8.01
CA PHE A 75 -20.08 6.19 8.99
C PHE A 75 -20.85 5.31 9.99
N VAL A 76 -20.53 4.02 10.02
CA VAL A 76 -21.18 3.05 10.91
C VAL A 76 -20.20 2.52 11.97
N LYS A 77 -20.72 2.23 13.17
CA LYS A 77 -19.94 1.63 14.27
C LYS A 77 -20.15 0.12 14.33
N LYS A 78 -19.19 -0.59 14.92
CA LYS A 78 -19.31 -2.04 15.17
C LYS A 78 -20.55 -2.32 16.03
N GLY A 79 -21.43 -3.20 15.56
CA GLY A 79 -22.67 -3.59 16.25
C GLY A 79 -23.87 -2.70 15.95
N GLN A 80 -23.73 -1.69 15.07
CA GLN A 80 -24.85 -0.89 14.61
C GLN A 80 -25.75 -1.71 13.69
N VAL A 81 -27.07 -1.61 13.90
CA VAL A 81 -28.07 -2.23 13.03
C VAL A 81 -28.14 -1.46 11.71
N LEU A 82 -27.90 -2.16 10.61
CA LEU A 82 -27.92 -1.60 9.25
C LEU A 82 -29.26 -1.84 8.56
N VAL A 83 -29.81 -3.04 8.75
CA VAL A 83 -31.02 -3.52 8.06
C VAL A 83 -31.91 -4.20 9.09
N GLU A 84 -33.22 -4.00 8.98
CA GLU A 84 -34.23 -4.78 9.68
C GLU A 84 -34.91 -5.74 8.71
N PHE A 85 -35.19 -6.95 9.18
CA PHE A 85 -35.90 -7.98 8.43
C PHE A 85 -37.28 -8.21 9.03
N GLU A 86 -38.30 -8.46 8.20
CA GLU A 86 -39.67 -8.68 8.71
C GLU A 86 -39.83 -10.07 9.36
N ASN A 87 -39.28 -11.10 8.72
CA ASN A 87 -39.52 -12.49 9.12
C ASN A 87 -38.88 -12.85 10.48
N PHE A 88 -37.87 -12.10 10.93
CA PHE A 88 -37.22 -12.35 12.23
C PHE A 88 -38.21 -12.20 13.39
N GLU A 89 -39.03 -11.15 13.37
CA GLU A 89 -39.97 -10.87 14.45
C GLU A 89 -41.09 -11.93 14.49
N THR A 90 -41.56 -12.36 13.32
CA THR A 90 -42.55 -13.44 13.20
C THR A 90 -42.00 -14.75 13.74
N SER A 91 -40.80 -15.17 13.32
CA SER A 91 -40.18 -16.41 13.81
C SER A 91 -39.88 -16.39 15.31
N LYS A 92 -39.59 -15.22 15.88
CA LYS A 92 -39.45 -15.04 17.32
C LYS A 92 -40.76 -15.24 18.07
N ASN A 93 -41.85 -14.61 17.60
CA ASN A 93 -43.18 -14.79 18.19
C ASN A 93 -43.68 -16.23 18.10
N ASP A 94 -43.41 -16.91 16.98
CA ASP A 94 -43.76 -18.32 16.78
C ASP A 94 -43.00 -19.22 17.77
N TYR A 95 -41.71 -18.95 17.99
CA TYR A 95 -40.90 -19.67 18.98
C TYR A 95 -41.42 -19.45 20.42
N GLU A 96 -41.75 -18.22 20.79
CA GLU A 96 -42.30 -17.91 22.12
C GLU A 96 -43.64 -18.62 22.35
N THR A 97 -44.52 -18.60 21.35
CA THR A 97 -45.82 -19.32 21.40
C THR A 97 -45.60 -20.84 21.52
N ALA A 98 -44.68 -21.40 20.74
CA ALA A 98 -44.35 -22.82 20.79
C ALA A 98 -43.75 -23.23 22.15
N LYS A 99 -42.93 -22.37 22.76
CA LYS A 99 -42.38 -22.57 24.11
C LYS A 99 -43.48 -22.67 25.16
N GLU A 100 -44.44 -21.75 25.15
CA GLU A 100 -45.57 -21.79 26.09
C GLU A 100 -46.42 -23.05 25.94
N LEU A 101 -46.70 -23.47 24.71
CA LEU A 101 -47.51 -24.66 24.44
C LEU A 101 -46.77 -25.94 24.84
N TYR A 102 -45.45 -25.99 24.68
CA TYR A 102 -44.61 -27.08 25.16
C TYR A 102 -44.61 -27.16 26.69
N GLU A 103 -44.45 -26.02 27.39
CA GLU A 103 -44.53 -25.96 28.85
C GLU A 103 -45.91 -26.38 29.38
N LYS A 104 -46.98 -26.09 28.64
CA LYS A 104 -48.35 -26.55 28.93
C LYS A 104 -48.58 -28.03 28.55
N GLY A 105 -47.60 -28.72 27.98
CA GLY A 105 -47.70 -30.13 27.55
C GLY A 105 -48.59 -30.34 26.32
N LEU A 106 -48.95 -29.27 25.61
CA LEU A 106 -49.83 -29.31 24.42
C LEU A 106 -49.04 -29.54 23.12
N LEU A 107 -47.72 -29.37 23.16
CA LEU A 107 -46.83 -29.49 22.01
C LEU A 107 -45.79 -30.58 22.25
N SER A 108 -45.45 -31.35 21.21
CA SER A 108 -44.39 -32.37 21.30
C SER A 108 -42.99 -31.73 21.25
N TRP A 109 -41.99 -32.41 21.82
CA TRP A 109 -40.59 -31.95 21.78
C TRP A 109 -40.09 -31.66 20.36
N ALA A 110 -40.41 -32.54 19.39
CA ALA A 110 -39.98 -32.38 18.00
C ALA A 110 -40.53 -31.10 17.35
N GLN A 111 -41.80 -30.75 17.65
CA GLN A 111 -42.41 -29.52 17.14
C GLN A 111 -41.79 -28.27 17.77
N PHE A 112 -41.43 -28.34 19.06
CA PHE A 112 -40.72 -27.26 19.74
C PHE A 112 -39.31 -27.05 19.16
N GLU A 113 -38.59 -28.15 18.93
CA GLU A 113 -37.26 -28.12 18.33
C GLU A 113 -37.27 -27.52 16.92
N GLN A 114 -38.30 -27.83 16.12
CA GLN A 114 -38.49 -27.23 14.80
C GLN A 114 -38.67 -25.71 14.87
N ALA A 115 -39.47 -25.20 15.81
CA ALA A 115 -39.65 -23.76 16.01
C ALA A 115 -38.34 -23.09 16.43
N LYS A 116 -37.54 -23.75 17.27
CA LYS A 116 -36.21 -23.27 17.66
C LYS A 116 -35.26 -23.16 16.47
N ILE A 117 -35.23 -24.18 15.61
CA ILE A 117 -34.39 -24.19 14.40
C ILE A 117 -34.79 -23.05 13.44
N ALA A 118 -36.10 -22.78 13.31
CA ALA A 118 -36.59 -21.68 12.48
C ALA A 118 -36.14 -20.30 12.98
N LEU A 119 -36.15 -20.08 14.30
CA LEU A 119 -35.61 -18.88 14.93
C LEU A 119 -34.09 -18.77 14.73
N ASP A 120 -33.34 -19.84 15.00
CA ASP A 120 -31.87 -19.86 14.85
C ASP A 120 -31.43 -19.59 13.41
N ASN A 121 -32.23 -20.00 12.43
CA ASN A 121 -32.02 -19.67 11.02
C ASN A 121 -32.36 -18.20 10.70
N SER A 122 -33.16 -17.53 11.51
CA SER A 122 -33.58 -16.14 11.30
C SER A 122 -32.66 -15.12 11.99
N THR A 123 -31.88 -15.55 12.99
CA THR A 123 -30.82 -14.78 13.70
C THR A 123 -29.45 -14.91 13.04
#